data_AF-A0A7S3BX74-F1
#
_entry.id   AF-A0A7S3BX74-F1
#
_cell.length_a   1.000
_cell.length_b   1.000
_cell.length_c   1.000
_cell.angle_alpha   90.00
_cell.angle_beta   90.00
_cell.angle_gamma   90.00
#
_symmetry.space_group_name_H-M   'P 1'
#
loop_
_entity.id
_entity.type
_entity.pdbx_description
1 polymer ?
#
loop_
_entity_poly.entity_id
_entity_poly.type
_entity_poly.pdbx_seq_one_letter_code
_entity_poly.pdbx_strand_id
1 'polypeptide(L)'
;KSGLKITLVAMALSNITGSVPFHVNRAEHRKGQTFFRGALGSAQDGLGGASALERHKHETVVVPVGQLHDVITEPISYLKVDAQGFDFRVLLGARRLLATGRVGVLATELAPRLVPGGVAEAVEGIAFLDRVGYTCYGCEMRHSLPANREASS
;
A
#
# COMPACT_ATOMS: atom_id res chain seq x y z
N LYS A 1 31.64 7.09 -9.68
CA LYS A 1 30.38 7.86 -9.53
C LYS A 1 29.22 6.88 -9.73
N SER A 2 28.56 6.43 -8.67
CA SER A 2 27.31 5.68 -8.81
C SER A 2 26.21 6.68 -9.18
N GLY A 3 25.71 6.60 -10.40
CA GLY A 3 24.56 7.41 -10.83
C GLY A 3 23.28 6.98 -10.10
N LEU A 4 22.29 7.85 -10.09
CA LEU A 4 20.94 7.52 -9.65
C LEU A 4 20.39 6.39 -10.52
N LYS A 5 20.02 5.26 -9.91
CA LYS A 5 19.37 4.13 -10.58
C LYS A 5 17.89 4.12 -10.20
N ILE A 6 17.01 4.30 -11.18
CA ILE A 6 15.56 4.19 -11.01
C ILE A 6 15.11 2.95 -11.79
N THR A 7 14.33 2.10 -11.14
CA THR A 7 13.72 0.93 -11.77
C THR A 7 12.22 0.98 -11.53
N LEU A 8 11.45 0.88 -12.62
CA LEU A 8 10.00 0.81 -12.58
C LEU A 8 9.56 -0.62 -12.88
N VAL A 9 8.68 -1.15 -12.05
CA VAL A 9 8.15 -2.51 -12.21
C VAL A 9 6.63 -2.42 -12.32
N ALA A 10 6.09 -2.80 -13.48
CA ALA A 10 4.66 -2.76 -13.74
C ALA A 10 3.98 -4.04 -13.22
N MET A 11 3.73 -4.10 -11.92
CA MET A 11 3.04 -5.23 -11.27
C MET A 11 2.32 -4.80 -10.00
N ALA A 12 1.32 -5.57 -9.59
CA ALA A 12 0.79 -5.52 -8.24
C ALA A 12 1.73 -6.25 -7.27
N LEU A 13 1.81 -5.76 -6.03
CA LEU A 13 2.53 -6.44 -4.95
C LEU A 13 1.54 -7.02 -3.95
N SER A 14 1.76 -8.27 -3.53
CA SER A 14 0.90 -8.98 -2.59
C SER A 14 1.64 -10.17 -1.95
N ASN A 15 0.93 -10.98 -1.15
CA ASN A 15 1.41 -12.24 -0.60
C ASN A 15 1.24 -13.43 -1.55
N ILE A 16 0.72 -13.21 -2.75
CA ILE A 16 0.50 -14.22 -3.79
C ILE A 16 1.27 -13.88 -5.07
N THR A 17 1.41 -14.86 -5.95
CA THR A 17 1.95 -14.70 -7.30
C THR A 17 0.89 -15.09 -8.33
N GLY A 18 1.01 -14.57 -9.56
CA GLY A 18 0.09 -14.89 -10.66
C GLY A 18 -0.41 -13.64 -11.35
N SER A 19 -1.71 -13.59 -11.64
CA SER A 19 -2.37 -12.45 -12.27
C SER A 19 -3.65 -12.09 -11.53
N VAL A 20 -3.92 -10.79 -11.37
CA VAL A 20 -5.12 -10.30 -10.67
C VAL A 20 -5.83 -9.21 -11.49
N PRO A 21 -7.16 -9.09 -11.37
CA PRO A 21 -7.86 -7.93 -11.87
C PRO A 21 -7.45 -6.68 -11.08
N PHE A 22 -7.13 -5.61 -11.79
CA PHE A 22 -6.84 -4.28 -11.24
C PHE A 22 -7.83 -3.28 -11.82
N HIS A 23 -8.56 -2.61 -10.92
CA HIS A 23 -9.59 -1.66 -11.31
C HIS A 23 -8.96 -0.27 -11.43
N VAL A 24 -9.00 0.30 -12.63
CA VAL A 24 -8.49 1.65 -12.90
C VAL A 24 -9.66 2.60 -13.11
N ASN A 25 -9.60 3.74 -12.42
CA ASN A 25 -10.47 4.87 -12.70
C ASN A 25 -9.94 5.58 -13.94
N ARG A 26 -10.66 5.54 -15.06
CA ARG A 26 -10.32 6.41 -16.19
C ARG A 26 -10.68 7.84 -15.82
N ALA A 27 -9.69 8.73 -15.85
CA ALA A 27 -9.98 10.15 -15.98
C ALA A 27 -10.61 10.38 -17.36
N GLU A 28 -11.72 11.12 -17.43
CA GLU A 28 -12.18 11.58 -18.73
C GLU A 28 -11.11 12.47 -19.36
N HIS A 29 -10.84 12.25 -20.64
CA HIS A 29 -9.94 13.10 -21.42
C HIS A 29 -10.46 14.54 -21.37
N ARG A 30 -9.85 15.43 -20.57
CA ARG A 30 -9.86 16.85 -20.93
C ARG A 30 -9.07 16.95 -22.24
N LYS A 31 -9.73 17.35 -23.33
CA LYS A 31 -9.09 17.57 -24.65
C LYS A 31 -7.77 18.33 -24.44
N GLY A 32 -6.64 17.68 -24.73
CA GLY A 32 -5.30 18.30 -24.68
C GLY A 32 -4.30 17.67 -23.71
N GLN A 33 -4.67 16.77 -22.81
CA GLN A 33 -3.71 16.03 -21.97
C GLN A 33 -3.53 14.59 -22.48
N THR A 34 -2.48 14.34 -23.25
CA THR A 34 -1.95 13.01 -23.50
C THR A 34 -0.80 12.75 -22.52
N PHE A 35 -0.97 11.78 -21.63
CA PHE A 35 0.20 11.21 -20.97
C PHE A 35 0.95 10.29 -21.96
N PHE A 36 2.25 10.09 -21.68
CA PHE A 36 3.20 9.34 -22.51
C PHE A 36 2.55 8.13 -23.21
N ARG A 37 2.61 8.07 -24.54
CA ARG A 37 2.10 6.99 -25.41
C ARG A 37 0.57 6.81 -25.50
N GLY A 38 -0.23 7.80 -25.12
CA GLY A 38 -1.68 7.75 -25.35
C GLY A 38 -2.43 6.74 -24.46
N ALA A 39 -1.77 6.25 -23.40
CA ALA A 39 -2.40 5.45 -22.37
C ALA A 39 -3.09 6.37 -21.35
N LEU A 40 -4.31 5.98 -20.95
CA LEU A 40 -5.06 6.64 -19.89
C LEU A 40 -4.45 6.26 -18.54
N GLY A 41 -4.03 7.25 -17.77
CA GLY A 41 -3.57 7.05 -16.38
C GLY A 41 -4.75 6.87 -15.41
N SER A 42 -4.46 6.35 -14.22
CA SER A 42 -5.41 6.35 -13.10
C SER A 42 -5.68 7.79 -12.67
N ALA A 43 -6.96 8.17 -12.56
CA ALA A 43 -7.38 9.50 -12.12
C ALA A 43 -6.96 9.86 -10.67
N GLN A 44 -6.48 8.90 -9.88
CA GLN A 44 -6.16 9.07 -8.46
C GLN A 44 -4.90 9.91 -8.20
N ASP A 45 -3.99 10.05 -9.17
CA ASP A 45 -2.71 10.77 -9.00
C ASP A 45 -2.61 12.05 -9.86
N GLY A 46 -3.74 12.55 -10.36
CA GLY A 46 -3.76 13.78 -11.13
C GLY A 46 -3.53 15.01 -10.25
N LEU A 47 -2.45 15.77 -10.49
CA LEU A 47 -2.23 17.13 -9.95
C LEU A 47 -3.25 18.18 -10.47
N GLY A 48 -4.36 17.74 -11.07
CA GLY A 48 -5.47 18.58 -11.51
C GLY A 48 -6.63 18.37 -10.56
N GLY A 49 -7.04 19.43 -9.86
CA GLY A 49 -8.07 19.41 -8.83
C GLY A 49 -9.23 18.49 -9.17
N ALA A 50 -9.51 17.56 -8.25
CA ALA A 50 -10.66 16.68 -8.25
C ALA A 50 -11.95 17.51 -8.15
N SER A 51 -12.33 18.17 -9.24
CA SER A 51 -13.66 18.72 -9.39
C SER A 51 -14.59 17.55 -9.65
N ALA A 52 -15.24 17.11 -8.58
CA ALA A 52 -16.61 16.65 -8.53
C ALA A 52 -17.14 15.85 -9.74
N LEU A 53 -17.52 14.60 -9.45
CA LEU A 53 -18.74 13.99 -10.01
C LEU A 53 -18.83 13.92 -11.53
N GLU A 54 -18.01 13.10 -12.16
CA GLU A 54 -18.47 12.37 -13.34
C GLU A 54 -18.22 10.89 -13.13
N ARG A 55 -19.24 10.08 -13.45
CA ARG A 55 -19.27 8.63 -13.25
C ARG A 55 -18.04 8.00 -13.90
N HIS A 56 -16.99 7.80 -13.10
CA HIS A 56 -15.73 7.27 -13.60
C HIS A 56 -16.01 5.95 -14.31
N LYS A 57 -15.65 5.88 -15.60
CA LYS A 57 -15.60 4.59 -16.29
C LYS A 57 -14.51 3.78 -15.62
N HIS A 58 -14.92 2.77 -14.85
CA HIS A 58 -14.00 1.78 -14.31
C HIS A 58 -13.66 0.79 -15.42
N GLU A 59 -12.38 0.61 -15.67
CA GLU A 59 -11.88 -0.48 -16.50
C GLU A 59 -11.17 -1.48 -15.59
N THR A 60 -11.31 -2.76 -15.92
CA THR A 60 -10.56 -3.82 -15.25
C THR A 60 -9.47 -4.29 -16.19
N VAL A 61 -8.22 -4.15 -15.77
CA VAL A 61 -7.06 -4.69 -16.48
C VAL A 61 -6.47 -5.84 -15.68
N VAL A 62 -6.03 -6.89 -16.34
CA VAL A 62 -5.34 -8.00 -15.67
C VAL A 62 -3.86 -7.66 -15.58
N VAL A 63 -3.31 -7.62 -14.36
CA VAL A 63 -1.90 -7.28 -14.11
C VAL A 63 -1.18 -8.44 -13.44
N PRO A 64 0.14 -8.61 -13.67
CA PRO A 64 0.92 -9.56 -12.89
C PRO A 64 0.93 -9.15 -11.41
N VAL A 65 0.87 -10.13 -10.53
CA VAL A 65 1.06 -9.95 -9.08
C VAL A 65 2.23 -10.79 -8.61
N GLY A 66 2.99 -10.26 -7.67
CA GLY A 66 4.07 -11.00 -7.03
C GLY A 66 4.47 -10.44 -5.69
N GLN A 67 5.50 -11.04 -5.11
CA GLN A 67 5.97 -10.75 -3.76
C GLN A 67 7.14 -9.77 -3.83
N LEU A 68 7.15 -8.74 -2.97
CA LEU A 68 8.19 -7.71 -2.99
C LEU A 68 9.60 -8.29 -2.82
N HIS A 69 9.73 -9.35 -2.02
CA HIS A 69 11.03 -9.98 -1.78
C HIS A 69 11.60 -10.74 -2.98
N ASP A 70 10.81 -11.00 -4.03
CA ASP A 70 11.30 -11.56 -5.29
C ASP A 70 11.72 -10.47 -6.28
N VAL A 71 11.25 -9.23 -6.06
CA VAL A 71 11.57 -8.06 -6.88
C VAL A 71 12.84 -7.35 -6.40
N ILE A 72 13.02 -7.24 -5.09
CA ILE A 72 14.16 -6.54 -4.48
C ILE A 72 15.15 -7.53 -3.90
N THR A 73 16.39 -7.46 -4.39
CA THR A 73 17.47 -8.40 -4.05
C THR A 73 18.52 -7.82 -3.13
N GLU A 74 18.47 -6.52 -2.85
CA GLU A 74 19.41 -5.70 -2.09
C GLU A 74 18.77 -5.15 -0.80
N PRO A 75 19.55 -4.81 0.23
CA PRO A 75 19.01 -4.09 1.39
C PRO A 75 18.42 -2.73 0.99
N ILE A 76 17.30 -2.37 1.60
CA ILE A 76 16.55 -1.15 1.37
C ILE A 76 16.67 -0.29 2.63
N SER A 77 17.19 0.94 2.51
CA SER A 77 17.24 1.85 3.65
C SER A 77 15.85 2.31 4.09
N TYR A 78 14.93 2.47 3.15
CA TYR A 78 13.58 2.98 3.38
C TYR A 78 12.56 2.34 2.43
N LEU A 79 11.48 1.79 2.99
CA LEU A 79 10.34 1.24 2.24
C LEU A 79 9.08 2.03 2.60
N LYS A 80 8.41 2.60 1.59
CA LYS A 80 7.03 3.12 1.72
C LYS A 80 6.06 2.12 1.08
N VAL A 81 5.00 1.75 1.80
CA VAL A 81 3.85 1.01 1.30
C VAL A 81 2.61 1.89 1.45
N ASP A 82 1.86 2.03 0.37
CA ASP A 82 0.63 2.82 0.27
C ASP A 82 -0.22 2.17 -0.82
N ALA A 83 -0.94 1.11 -0.42
CA ALA A 83 -1.62 0.20 -1.33
C ALA A 83 -3.14 0.26 -1.18
N GLN A 84 -3.67 1.43 -0.81
CA GLN A 84 -5.11 1.71 -0.73
C GLN A 84 -5.87 0.67 0.12
N GLY A 85 -5.29 0.23 1.24
CA GLY A 85 -5.88 -0.77 2.13
C GLY A 85 -5.38 -2.20 1.92
N PHE A 86 -4.53 -2.46 0.92
CA PHE A 86 -3.88 -3.76 0.72
C PHE A 86 -2.46 -3.81 1.28
N ASP A 87 -2.09 -2.81 2.08
CA ASP A 87 -0.77 -2.60 2.66
C ASP A 87 -0.26 -3.84 3.41
N PHE A 88 -1.09 -4.44 4.26
CA PHE A 88 -0.71 -5.65 4.99
C PHE A 88 -0.38 -6.83 4.05
N ARG A 89 -1.10 -6.98 2.93
CA ARG A 89 -0.80 -8.03 1.95
C ARG A 89 0.54 -7.81 1.25
N VAL A 90 0.88 -6.54 0.96
CA VAL A 90 2.21 -6.18 0.47
C VAL A 90 3.29 -6.54 1.50
N LEU A 91 3.06 -6.23 2.78
CA LEU A 91 3.99 -6.54 3.87
C LEU A 91 4.20 -8.05 4.05
N LEU A 92 3.15 -8.86 3.92
CA LEU A 92 3.26 -10.32 3.89
C LEU A 92 4.08 -10.80 2.68
N GLY A 93 3.90 -10.16 1.52
CA GLY A 93 4.76 -10.32 0.34
C GLY A 93 6.19 -9.83 0.55
N ALA A 94 6.47 -9.02 1.56
CA ALA A 94 7.80 -8.53 1.93
C ALA A 94 8.42 -9.29 3.12
N ARG A 95 7.73 -10.31 3.67
CA ARG A 95 8.09 -10.96 4.95
C ARG A 95 9.57 -11.35 5.07
N ARG A 96 10.19 -11.85 3.99
CA ARG A 96 11.60 -12.26 4.02
C ARG A 96 12.52 -11.05 4.19
N LEU A 97 12.24 -9.94 3.50
CA LEU A 97 13.02 -8.71 3.64
C LEU A 97 12.89 -8.11 5.04
N LEU A 98 11.66 -8.07 5.57
CA LEU A 98 11.38 -7.53 6.89
C LEU A 98 12.02 -8.38 7.99
N ALA A 99 11.76 -9.69 8.00
CA ALA A 99 12.27 -10.60 9.04
C ALA A 99 13.79 -10.75 9.04
N THR A 100 14.47 -10.44 7.93
CA THR A 100 15.93 -10.49 7.83
C THR A 100 16.59 -9.12 8.02
N GLY A 101 15.84 -8.11 8.46
CA GLY A 101 16.37 -6.77 8.73
C GLY A 101 16.86 -6.04 7.47
N ARG A 102 16.38 -6.44 6.29
CA ARG A 102 16.80 -5.85 5.01
C ARG A 102 16.05 -4.58 4.65
N VAL A 103 15.11 -4.15 5.47
CA VAL A 103 14.42 -2.86 5.34
C VAL A 103 14.73 -2.04 6.59
N GLY A 104 15.50 -0.96 6.44
CA GLY A 104 15.91 -0.14 7.59
C GLY A 104 14.75 0.59 8.26
N VAL A 105 13.96 1.31 7.46
CA VAL A 105 12.78 2.05 7.92
C VAL A 105 11.58 1.69 7.05
N LEU A 106 10.43 1.47 7.68
CA LEU A 106 9.15 1.20 7.02
C LEU A 106 8.15 2.32 7.32
N ALA A 107 7.49 2.83 6.28
CA ALA A 107 6.30 3.66 6.38
C ALA A 107 5.15 2.95 5.66
N THR A 108 4.04 2.72 6.36
CA THR A 108 2.87 1.99 5.84
C THR A 108 1.58 2.63 6.32
N GLU A 109 0.52 2.59 5.53
CA GLU A 109 -0.80 3.06 5.94
C GLU A 109 -1.71 1.87 6.30
N LEU A 110 -1.95 1.66 7.60
CA LEU A 110 -2.95 0.71 8.07
C LEU A 110 -4.20 1.46 8.48
N ALA A 111 -5.11 1.65 7.53
CA ALA A 111 -6.42 2.24 7.76
C ALA A 111 -7.49 1.14 7.92
N PRO A 112 -8.03 0.88 9.12
CA PRO A 112 -9.02 -0.18 9.35
C PRO A 112 -10.28 -0.12 8.47
N ARG A 113 -10.60 1.06 7.95
CA ARG A 113 -11.75 1.27 7.07
C ARG A 113 -11.48 0.91 5.59
N LEU A 114 -10.22 0.79 5.21
CA LEU A 114 -9.80 0.51 3.83
C LEU A 114 -9.30 -0.93 3.65
N VAL A 115 -8.86 -1.57 4.74
CA VAL A 115 -8.41 -2.98 4.71
C VAL A 115 -9.61 -3.93 4.54
N PRO A 116 -9.55 -4.94 3.64
CA PRO A 116 -10.68 -5.84 3.38
C PRO A 116 -11.20 -6.60 4.61
N GLY A 117 -10.31 -7.03 5.52
CA GLY A 117 -10.64 -7.71 6.78
C GLY A 117 -10.91 -6.75 7.95
N GLY A 118 -11.04 -5.45 7.69
CA GLY A 118 -11.37 -4.45 8.70
C GLY A 118 -10.36 -4.33 9.83
N VAL A 119 -10.85 -3.98 11.03
CA VAL A 119 -10.03 -3.79 12.23
C VAL A 119 -9.18 -5.03 12.56
N ALA A 120 -9.70 -6.23 12.36
CA ALA A 120 -8.99 -7.47 12.67
C ALA A 120 -7.71 -7.61 11.81
N GLU A 121 -7.81 -7.37 10.51
CA GLU A 121 -6.65 -7.41 9.60
C GLU A 121 -5.64 -6.30 9.92
N ALA A 122 -6.11 -5.11 10.29
CA ALA A 122 -5.22 -4.02 10.72
C ALA A 122 -4.44 -4.37 12.00
N VAL A 123 -5.09 -4.96 13.00
CA VAL A 123 -4.44 -5.43 14.24
C VAL A 123 -3.45 -6.55 13.93
N GLU A 124 -3.82 -7.49 13.07
CA GLU A 124 -2.90 -8.55 12.63
C GLU A 124 -1.66 -7.98 11.92
N GLY A 125 -1.84 -6.94 11.10
CA GLY A 125 -0.73 -6.24 10.45
C GLY A 125 0.24 -5.60 11.44
N ILE A 126 -0.27 -4.94 12.47
CA ILE A 126 0.56 -4.37 13.55
C ILE A 126 1.29 -5.50 14.30
N ALA A 127 0.59 -6.56 14.67
CA ALA A 127 1.19 -7.70 15.38
C ALA A 127 2.23 -8.43 14.52
N PHE A 128 2.04 -8.48 13.19
CA PHE A 128 3.03 -9.00 12.27
C PHE A 128 4.32 -8.18 12.30
N LEU A 129 4.21 -6.85 12.23
CA LEU A 129 5.36 -5.94 12.26
C LEU A 129 6.16 -6.07 13.56
N ASP A 130 5.47 -6.19 14.70
CA ASP A 130 6.11 -6.47 15.99
C ASP A 130 6.90 -7.79 15.96
N ARG A 131 6.28 -8.88 15.46
CA ARG A 131 6.94 -10.19 15.32
C ARG A 131 8.18 -10.18 14.42
N VAL A 132 8.21 -9.33 13.39
CA VAL A 132 9.37 -9.19 12.50
C VAL A 132 10.36 -8.11 12.97
N GLY A 133 10.21 -7.61 14.20
CA GLY A 133 11.19 -6.75 14.87
C GLY A 133 11.04 -5.26 14.60
N TYR A 134 9.89 -4.82 14.06
CA TYR A 134 9.62 -3.39 13.85
C TYR A 134 8.83 -2.83 15.02
N THR A 135 9.34 -1.74 15.59
CA THR A 135 8.61 -0.93 16.55
C THR A 135 8.09 0.33 15.87
N CYS A 136 6.84 0.69 16.16
CA CYS A 136 6.27 1.93 15.66
C CYS A 136 6.88 3.16 16.34
N TYR A 137 7.30 4.14 15.55
CA TYR A 137 7.70 5.46 16.06
C TYR A 137 6.46 6.31 16.36
N GLY A 138 6.34 6.82 17.59
CA GLY A 138 5.26 7.73 17.98
C GLY A 138 3.90 7.08 18.22
N CYS A 139 3.82 5.75 18.27
CA CYS A 139 2.59 5.03 18.65
C CYS A 139 2.19 5.19 20.13
N GLU A 140 3.01 5.86 20.94
CA GLU A 140 2.70 6.17 22.36
C GLU A 140 1.54 7.17 22.54
N MET A 141 1.06 7.81 21.47
CA MET A 141 -0.12 8.68 21.53
C MET A 141 -1.44 7.90 21.43
N ARG A 142 -1.82 7.21 22.52
CA ARG A 142 -3.20 7.01 23.06
C ARG A 142 -3.32 5.76 23.95
N HIS A 143 -2.63 5.75 25.09
CA HIS A 143 -3.14 5.02 26.26
C HIS A 143 -4.13 5.91 27.02
N SER A 144 -5.34 6.02 26.49
CA SER A 144 -6.54 6.37 27.27
C SER A 144 -7.78 5.86 26.55
N LEU A 145 -7.83 4.54 26.35
CA LEU A 145 -9.14 3.89 26.37
C LEU A 145 -9.61 3.97 27.83
N PRO A 146 -10.73 4.65 28.14
CA PRO A 146 -11.24 4.64 29.50
C PRO A 146 -11.50 3.19 29.89
N ALA A 147 -10.86 2.74 30.97
CA ALA A 147 -11.21 1.50 31.63
C ALA A 147 -12.73 1.52 31.86
N ASN A 148 -13.39 0.43 31.47
CA ASN A 148 -14.80 0.20 31.75
C ASN A 148 -15.09 0.58 33.20
N ARG A 149 -15.93 1.59 33.40
CA ARG A 149 -16.59 1.79 34.68
C ARG A 149 -17.40 0.54 34.95
N GLU A 150 -17.03 -0.18 36.00
CA GLU A 150 -17.88 -1.23 36.56
C GLU A 150 -19.27 -0.63 36.81
N ALA A 151 -20.28 -1.22 36.18
CA ALA A 151 -21.67 -0.97 36.50
C ALA A 151 -21.95 -1.63 37.85
N SER A 152 -21.80 -0.87 38.94
CA SER A 152 -22.43 -1.22 40.21
C SER A 152 -23.89 -0.79 40.14
N SER A 153 -24.78 -1.79 40.00
CA SER A 153 -26.21 -1.69 40.36
C SER A 153 -26.42 -2.52 41.61
#